data_AF-A0A9P8N688-F1
#
_entry.id   AF-A0A9P8N688-F1
#
_cell.length_a   1.000
_cell.length_b   1.000
_cell.length_c   1.000
_cell.angle_alpha   90.00
_cell.angle_beta   90.00
_cell.angle_gamma   90.00
#
_symmetry.space_group_name_H-M   'P 1'
#
loop_
_entity.id
_entity.type
_entity.pdbx_description
1 polymer ?
#
loop_
_entity_poly.entity_id
_entity_poly.type
_entity_poly.pdbx_seq_one_letter_code
_entity_poly.pdbx_strand_id
1 'polypeptide(L)'
;MRLDLGLLLVLLTGGAAVVGRGVGGAGDNVKNVAIIGAGAAGSSAAYHLQKYAQDEGLAVNITIFEKTDRVGGRTLTVNLYDDAAHPVELGASIFVTINHILYNATKNFNLPLTEMAMSDDGDITAIWDGDRIVYESVAGTSWWMEAGKLWWRYGLAPYRALKLVKRVVGIFLNLYDEPYFPFRSLTRRVFELGLEKVTSVTGEQLLAENKIGPNFAREIMQPATRVNYASNLAYIHGLEAMVSFSTDGAVSVRGGNWQIFENMVQSSGAALYRNTSVTSISFEKGGMKPGAPRKFLISTRDSQATSDRSEKSPIAFDNVVVASPWQFSGIKADEGVMKQKIDTIPYTKLHVTLFTSPHKLRPGFFNLPAGSRAPSNVYTTLSKEEKPKQGAEGVGKTGFYSISTLMKVRNPKTQQTEFVYKIFSAAAVTPEFLADILGADVPSTFVAAPDEASGSAAQTISWYYPHWFHSYPIELPRVTFQDPIVGRGLYYTSGMESFISTMETNALMGMNVARLMADQFAGMSRGGWLRADEGRGRVLREDFFERVESEMGMNMNIVGQDEL
;
A
#
# COMPACT_ATOMS: atom_id res chain seq x y z
N MET A 1 30.96 -44.18 -44.31
CA MET A 1 30.90 -42.70 -44.19
C MET A 1 31.39 -42.38 -42.78
N ARG A 2 32.58 -41.80 -42.54
CA ARG A 2 33.14 -40.51 -43.02
C ARG A 2 32.15 -39.35 -42.76
N LEU A 3 32.48 -38.29 -42.01
CA LEU A 3 33.78 -37.86 -41.46
C LEU A 3 33.65 -37.12 -40.12
N ASP A 4 34.59 -37.42 -39.23
CA ASP A 4 35.10 -36.56 -38.16
C ASP A 4 35.57 -35.17 -38.63
N LEU A 5 35.58 -34.21 -37.71
CA LEU A 5 36.71 -33.36 -37.25
C LEU A 5 36.12 -32.18 -36.43
N GLY A 6 36.78 -31.63 -35.41
CA GLY A 6 38.06 -31.99 -34.82
C GLY A 6 38.48 -30.88 -33.82
N LEU A 7 38.82 -31.26 -32.59
CA LEU A 7 39.36 -30.35 -31.58
C LEU A 7 40.79 -29.95 -31.99
N LEU A 8 41.15 -28.66 -31.95
CA LEU A 8 42.54 -28.23 -32.10
C LEU A 8 42.95 -27.22 -31.04
N LEU A 9 43.86 -27.66 -30.16
CA LEU A 9 44.54 -26.85 -29.17
C LEU A 9 45.83 -26.30 -29.81
N VAL A 10 46.07 -24.99 -29.77
CA VAL A 10 47.35 -24.38 -30.17
C VAL A 10 47.88 -23.51 -29.04
N LEU A 11 49.01 -23.93 -28.47
CA LEU A 11 49.86 -23.11 -27.62
C LEU A 11 50.73 -22.21 -28.50
N LEU A 12 50.66 -20.89 -28.28
CA LEU A 12 51.70 -19.96 -28.72
C LEU A 12 52.05 -19.00 -27.59
N THR A 13 53.30 -19.10 -27.14
CA THR A 13 53.93 -18.21 -26.17
C THR A 13 54.38 -16.92 -26.84
N GLY A 14 54.00 -15.76 -26.29
CA GLY A 14 54.51 -14.46 -26.72
C GLY A 14 54.15 -13.38 -25.71
N GLY A 15 55.13 -12.93 -24.92
CA GLY A 15 54.91 -11.89 -23.91
C GLY A 15 55.30 -10.51 -24.42
N ALA A 16 54.52 -9.49 -24.07
CA ALA A 16 54.98 -8.10 -23.94
C ALA A 16 53.98 -7.23 -23.15
N ALA A 17 54.52 -6.33 -22.32
CA ALA A 17 53.87 -5.12 -21.80
C ALA A 17 52.52 -5.27 -21.05
N VAL A 18 52.60 -5.62 -19.75
CA VAL A 18 51.61 -5.16 -18.78
C VAL A 18 51.74 -3.63 -18.64
N VAL A 19 50.93 -2.88 -19.38
CA VAL A 19 50.70 -1.46 -19.06
C VAL A 19 49.79 -1.42 -17.85
N GLY A 20 50.39 -1.34 -16.67
CA GLY A 20 49.67 -1.19 -15.41
C GLY A 20 48.88 0.12 -15.38
N ARG A 21 47.60 0.07 -15.76
CA ARG A 21 46.63 1.02 -15.20
C ARG A 21 46.58 0.76 -13.71
N GLY A 22 47.17 1.68 -12.94
CA GLY A 22 47.23 1.57 -11.50
C GLY A 22 45.83 1.40 -10.92
N VAL A 23 45.55 0.21 -10.39
CA VAL A 23 44.47 0.00 -9.43
C VAL A 23 44.88 0.76 -8.18
N GLY A 24 44.53 2.05 -8.13
CA GLY A 24 44.65 2.85 -6.92
C GLY A 24 43.79 2.19 -5.85
N GLY A 25 44.44 1.66 -4.82
CA GLY A 25 43.80 0.77 -3.85
C GLY A 25 42.61 1.43 -3.15
N ALA A 26 41.41 0.99 -3.51
CA ALA A 26 40.23 1.19 -2.68
C ALA A 26 40.30 0.21 -1.51
N GLY A 27 40.75 0.68 -0.34
CA GLY A 27 40.52 -0.07 0.90
C GLY A 27 39.02 -0.10 1.19
N ASP A 28 38.48 -1.29 1.49
CA ASP A 28 37.05 -1.57 1.71
C ASP A 28 36.40 -0.66 2.76
N ASN A 29 35.89 0.49 2.34
CA ASN A 29 35.16 1.41 3.20
C ASN A 29 33.65 1.13 3.15
N VAL A 30 33.30 -0.11 3.52
CA VAL A 30 31.94 -0.67 3.55
C VAL A 30 30.98 0.30 4.26
N LYS A 31 29.88 0.65 3.60
CA LYS A 31 28.87 1.57 4.17
C LYS A 31 27.85 0.80 4.99
N ASN A 32 27.85 1.05 6.30
CA ASN A 32 26.94 0.42 7.25
C ASN A 32 25.65 1.23 7.31
N VAL A 33 24.52 0.62 6.95
CA VAL A 33 23.22 1.28 6.89
C VAL A 33 22.23 0.57 7.82
N ALA A 34 21.66 1.31 8.76
CA ALA A 34 20.53 0.83 9.55
C ALA A 34 19.21 1.21 8.88
N ILE A 35 18.26 0.27 8.83
CA ILE A 35 16.89 0.50 8.40
C ILE A 35 15.96 0.11 9.55
N ILE A 36 15.04 1.00 9.92
CA ILE A 36 14.17 0.85 11.09
C ILE A 36 12.73 0.63 10.61
N GLY A 37 12.27 -0.61 10.69
CA GLY A 37 10.98 -1.11 10.19
C GLY A 37 11.15 -1.92 8.89
N ALA A 38 10.64 -3.15 8.88
CA ALA A 38 10.63 -4.05 7.71
C ALA A 38 9.31 -3.97 6.92
N GLY A 39 8.64 -2.82 6.92
CA GLY A 39 7.47 -2.55 6.07
C GLY A 39 7.84 -2.32 4.60
N ALA A 40 6.86 -1.93 3.79
CA ALA A 40 7.03 -1.68 2.35
C ALA A 40 8.21 -0.74 2.01
N ALA A 41 8.36 0.36 2.74
CA ALA A 41 9.45 1.30 2.51
C ALA A 41 10.83 0.77 2.92
N GLY A 42 10.93 0.06 4.05
CA GLY A 42 12.21 -0.44 4.58
C GLY A 42 12.75 -1.64 3.81
N SER A 43 11.86 -2.58 3.46
CA SER A 43 12.18 -3.73 2.60
C SER A 43 12.61 -3.27 1.19
N SER A 44 11.86 -2.35 0.58
CA SER A 44 12.23 -1.71 -0.69
C SER A 44 13.57 -0.98 -0.59
N ALA A 45 13.80 -0.18 0.47
CA ALA A 45 15.07 0.52 0.66
C ALA A 45 16.26 -0.46 0.75
N ALA A 46 16.12 -1.59 1.44
CA ALA A 46 17.17 -2.61 1.52
C ALA A 46 17.45 -3.23 0.14
N TYR A 47 16.39 -3.70 -0.53
CA TYR A 47 16.47 -4.36 -1.84
C TYR A 47 17.08 -3.46 -2.92
N HIS A 48 16.56 -2.24 -3.06
CA HIS A 48 17.06 -1.30 -4.06
C HIS A 48 18.46 -0.76 -3.72
N LEU A 49 18.80 -0.57 -2.43
CA LEU A 49 20.16 -0.14 -2.06
C LEU A 49 21.18 -1.22 -2.43
N GLN A 50 20.89 -2.49 -2.13
CA GLN A 50 21.78 -3.59 -2.48
C GLN A 50 21.98 -3.70 -3.99
N LYS A 51 20.91 -3.50 -4.78
CA LYS A 51 20.98 -3.50 -6.25
C LYS A 51 21.81 -2.34 -6.79
N TYR A 52 21.49 -1.10 -6.42
CA TYR A 52 22.26 0.07 -6.88
C TYR A 52 23.73 0.02 -6.44
N ALA A 53 24.00 -0.56 -5.26
CA ALA A 53 25.37 -0.76 -4.80
C ALA A 53 26.13 -1.79 -5.67
N GLN A 54 25.49 -2.88 -6.09
CA GLN A 54 26.08 -3.84 -7.03
C GLN A 54 26.34 -3.20 -8.41
N ASP A 55 25.37 -2.47 -8.95
CA ASP A 55 25.48 -1.78 -10.24
C ASP A 55 26.63 -0.75 -10.27
N GLU A 56 26.99 -0.18 -9.11
CA GLU A 56 28.03 0.86 -8.96
C GLU A 56 29.34 0.36 -8.30
N GLY A 57 29.47 -0.94 -8.02
CA GLY A 57 30.66 -1.51 -7.37
C GLY A 57 30.90 -1.03 -5.93
N LEU A 58 29.83 -0.64 -5.22
CA LEU A 58 29.86 -0.13 -3.85
C LEU A 58 29.70 -1.28 -2.84
N ALA A 59 30.55 -1.33 -1.82
CA ALA A 59 30.38 -2.21 -0.69
C ALA A 59 29.40 -1.61 0.35
N VAL A 60 28.27 -2.27 0.57
CA VAL A 60 27.26 -1.90 1.58
C VAL A 60 27.02 -3.06 2.55
N ASN A 61 26.71 -2.72 3.80
CA ASN A 61 26.31 -3.66 4.85
C ASN A 61 25.00 -3.13 5.45
N ILE A 62 23.90 -3.88 5.26
CA ILE A 62 22.55 -3.42 5.58
C ILE A 62 22.03 -4.21 6.79
N THR A 63 21.58 -3.49 7.81
CA THR A 63 20.93 -4.06 8.99
C THR A 63 19.50 -3.53 9.09
N ILE A 64 18.52 -4.43 9.20
CA ILE A 64 17.10 -4.08 9.36
C ILE A 64 16.67 -4.42 10.79
N PHE A 65 16.12 -3.44 11.51
CA PHE A 65 15.51 -3.64 12.83
C PHE A 65 13.99 -3.63 12.70
N GLU A 66 13.34 -4.71 13.08
CA GLU A 66 11.89 -4.86 13.05
C GLU A 66 11.38 -5.18 14.46
N LYS A 67 10.39 -4.41 14.92
CA LYS A 67 9.83 -4.51 16.29
C LYS A 67 8.89 -5.71 16.48
N THR A 68 8.44 -6.31 15.39
CA THR A 68 7.62 -7.53 15.39
C THR A 68 8.45 -8.74 14.96
N ASP A 69 7.83 -9.91 15.00
CA ASP A 69 8.35 -11.18 14.51
C ASP A 69 8.31 -11.32 12.97
N ARG A 70 7.71 -10.37 12.25
CA ARG A 70 7.32 -10.52 10.84
C ARG A 70 7.70 -9.33 9.96
N VAL A 71 7.82 -9.59 8.65
CA VAL A 71 8.09 -8.56 7.62
C VAL A 71 6.76 -8.06 7.03
N GLY A 72 6.76 -6.87 6.41
CA GLY A 72 5.64 -6.30 5.65
C GLY A 72 4.82 -5.22 6.36
N GLY A 73 4.86 -5.16 7.70
CA GLY A 73 4.20 -4.09 8.47
C GLY A 73 2.67 -4.15 8.40
N ARG A 74 2.03 -3.33 7.57
CA ARG A 74 0.55 -3.28 7.43
C ARG A 74 -0.04 -4.35 6.51
N THR A 75 0.76 -5.03 5.69
CA THR A 75 0.36 -6.33 5.10
C THR A 75 0.40 -7.38 6.21
N LEU A 76 -0.70 -8.09 6.41
CA LEU A 76 -0.84 -9.10 7.46
C LEU A 76 -1.98 -10.03 7.09
N THR A 77 -1.65 -11.30 6.89
CA THR A 77 -2.62 -12.37 6.77
C THR A 77 -2.95 -12.98 8.13
N VAL A 78 -4.18 -13.48 8.28
CA VAL A 78 -4.58 -14.39 9.35
C VAL A 78 -5.14 -15.67 8.76
N ASN A 79 -4.96 -16.77 9.47
CA ASN A 79 -5.37 -18.09 9.04
C ASN A 79 -6.79 -18.37 9.57
N LEU A 80 -7.74 -18.63 8.66
CA LEU A 80 -9.11 -18.99 9.06
C LEU A 80 -9.10 -20.29 9.85
N TYR A 81 -9.77 -20.33 11.01
CA TYR A 81 -9.76 -21.47 11.93
C TYR A 81 -8.34 -21.97 12.30
N ASP A 82 -7.35 -21.07 12.31
CA ASP A 82 -5.93 -21.36 12.55
C ASP A 82 -5.26 -22.27 11.49
N ASP A 83 -5.91 -22.48 10.33
CA ASP A 83 -5.40 -23.29 9.23
C ASP A 83 -4.60 -22.46 8.21
N ALA A 84 -3.30 -22.76 8.10
CA ALA A 84 -2.38 -22.12 7.16
C ALA A 84 -2.70 -22.34 5.67
N ALA A 85 -3.59 -23.28 5.32
CA ALA A 85 -4.10 -23.42 3.96
C ALA A 85 -5.10 -22.31 3.58
N HIS A 86 -5.66 -21.58 4.56
CA HIS A 86 -6.69 -20.57 4.36
C HIS A 86 -6.27 -19.17 4.88
N PRO A 87 -5.18 -18.56 4.37
CA PRO A 87 -4.74 -17.22 4.76
C PRO A 87 -5.59 -16.12 4.11
N VAL A 88 -6.02 -15.16 4.92
CA VAL A 88 -6.81 -14.00 4.52
C VAL A 88 -6.10 -12.71 4.93
N GLU A 89 -5.86 -11.81 3.97
CA GLU A 89 -5.32 -10.47 4.26
C GLU A 89 -6.27 -9.66 5.16
N LEU A 90 -5.74 -9.01 6.19
CA LEU A 90 -6.49 -8.06 7.03
C LEU A 90 -6.52 -6.67 6.40
N GLY A 91 -5.33 -6.06 6.24
CA GLY A 91 -5.13 -4.78 5.58
C GLY A 91 -4.71 -4.96 4.11
N ALA A 92 -4.29 -3.86 3.47
CA ALA A 92 -3.46 -3.82 2.24
C ALA A 92 -3.69 -4.97 1.23
N SER A 93 -4.96 -5.26 0.92
CA SER A 93 -5.34 -6.59 0.41
C SER A 93 -5.10 -6.76 -1.09
N ILE A 94 -4.96 -5.66 -1.83
CA ILE A 94 -4.80 -5.63 -3.29
C ILE A 94 -3.75 -4.61 -3.73
N PHE A 95 -3.24 -4.79 -4.94
CA PHE A 95 -2.49 -3.83 -5.73
C PHE A 95 -2.83 -4.03 -7.22
N VAL A 96 -2.44 -3.11 -8.08
CA VAL A 96 -2.77 -3.11 -9.52
C VAL A 96 -1.51 -3.18 -10.39
N THR A 97 -1.64 -3.54 -11.66
CA THR A 97 -0.49 -3.71 -12.59
C THR A 97 0.35 -2.44 -12.79
N ILE A 98 -0.25 -1.26 -12.59
CA ILE A 98 0.41 0.05 -12.64
C ILE A 98 1.23 0.37 -11.36
N ASN A 99 1.14 -0.47 -10.32
CA ASN A 99 2.08 -0.46 -9.18
C ASN A 99 3.37 -1.16 -9.58
N HIS A 100 4.24 -0.44 -10.29
CA HIS A 100 5.44 -0.97 -10.93
C HIS A 100 6.40 -1.67 -9.96
N ILE A 101 6.57 -1.22 -8.73
CA ILE A 101 7.50 -1.84 -7.77
C ILE A 101 6.93 -3.17 -7.27
N LEU A 102 5.68 -3.18 -6.81
CA LEU A 102 5.02 -4.41 -6.34
C LEU A 102 4.86 -5.45 -7.47
N TYR A 103 4.33 -5.02 -8.62
CA TYR A 103 4.00 -5.91 -9.72
C TYR A 103 5.24 -6.43 -10.48
N ASN A 104 6.34 -5.67 -10.52
CA ASN A 104 7.61 -6.22 -11.01
C ASN A 104 8.28 -7.11 -9.96
N ALA A 105 8.12 -6.84 -8.66
CA ALA A 105 8.63 -7.73 -7.61
C ALA A 105 7.97 -9.10 -7.64
N THR A 106 6.65 -9.20 -7.87
CA THR A 106 5.99 -10.51 -8.00
C THR A 106 6.51 -11.30 -9.19
N LYS A 107 6.79 -10.64 -10.33
CA LYS A 107 7.46 -11.26 -11.48
C LYS A 107 8.89 -11.71 -11.16
N ASN A 108 9.69 -10.84 -10.55
CA ASN A 108 11.10 -11.12 -10.23
C ASN A 108 11.26 -12.27 -9.22
N PHE A 109 10.31 -12.42 -8.30
CA PHE A 109 10.31 -13.45 -7.26
C PHE A 109 9.40 -14.65 -7.58
N ASN A 110 8.83 -14.72 -8.79
CA ASN A 110 7.87 -15.74 -9.22
C ASN A 110 6.69 -15.97 -8.24
N LEU A 111 6.20 -14.91 -7.63
CA LEU A 111 5.10 -14.97 -6.66
C LEU A 111 3.76 -15.18 -7.40
N PRO A 112 3.03 -16.29 -7.15
CA PRO A 112 1.77 -16.56 -7.81
C PRO A 112 0.71 -15.53 -7.40
N LEU A 113 0.09 -14.90 -8.39
CA LEU A 113 -1.01 -13.99 -8.17
C LEU A 113 -2.33 -14.74 -8.03
N THR A 114 -3.24 -14.15 -7.27
CA THR A 114 -4.66 -14.48 -7.23
C THR A 114 -5.42 -13.18 -7.41
N GLU A 115 -6.34 -13.17 -8.36
CA GLU A 115 -7.32 -12.08 -8.52
C GLU A 115 -8.28 -12.08 -7.33
N MET A 116 -9.06 -11.00 -7.14
CA MET A 116 -10.09 -11.03 -6.11
C MET A 116 -11.06 -12.19 -6.38
N ALA A 117 -11.47 -12.90 -5.33
CA ALA A 117 -12.29 -14.10 -5.46
C ALA A 117 -13.49 -13.80 -6.36
N MET A 118 -13.63 -14.60 -7.43
CA MET A 118 -14.68 -14.44 -8.42
C MET A 118 -16.03 -14.34 -7.71
N SER A 119 -16.76 -13.26 -7.98
CA SER A 119 -18.15 -13.15 -7.56
C SER A 119 -18.94 -14.23 -8.30
N ASP A 120 -19.81 -14.95 -7.58
CA ASP A 120 -20.67 -15.94 -8.24
C ASP A 120 -21.65 -15.21 -9.16
N ASP A 121 -22.07 -15.86 -10.26
CA ASP A 121 -23.10 -15.29 -11.13
C ASP A 121 -24.36 -14.89 -10.34
N GLY A 122 -24.77 -13.63 -10.51
CA GLY A 122 -25.88 -13.06 -9.76
C GLY A 122 -25.58 -12.60 -8.32
N ASP A 123 -24.33 -12.58 -7.86
CA ASP A 123 -23.90 -11.84 -6.66
C ASP A 123 -24.09 -10.34 -6.84
N ILE A 124 -24.46 -9.64 -5.77
CA ILE A 124 -24.79 -8.21 -5.82
C ILE A 124 -23.75 -7.40 -5.04
N THR A 125 -23.13 -6.44 -5.71
CA THR A 125 -22.30 -5.39 -5.10
C THR A 125 -23.12 -4.12 -5.01
N ALA A 126 -23.41 -3.65 -3.80
CA ALA A 126 -24.30 -2.53 -3.54
C ALA A 126 -23.60 -1.35 -2.85
N ILE A 127 -24.18 -0.16 -3.01
CA ILE A 127 -23.73 1.09 -2.41
C ILE A 127 -24.86 1.63 -1.53
N TRP A 128 -24.63 1.67 -0.24
CA TRP A 128 -25.60 2.00 0.81
C TRP A 128 -25.40 3.42 1.34
N ASP A 129 -26.47 4.23 1.42
CA ASP A 129 -26.39 5.60 1.97
C ASP A 129 -26.90 5.72 3.43
N GLY A 130 -27.30 4.61 4.03
CA GLY A 130 -27.89 4.54 5.37
C GLY A 130 -29.42 4.53 5.40
N ASP A 131 -30.10 4.93 4.31
CA ASP A 131 -31.55 4.78 4.16
C ASP A 131 -31.92 3.82 3.03
N ARG A 132 -31.15 3.83 1.93
CA ARG A 132 -31.43 3.08 0.70
C ARG A 132 -30.14 2.66 -0.01
N ILE A 133 -30.26 1.62 -0.83
CA ILE A 133 -29.24 1.29 -1.83
C ILE A 133 -29.31 2.36 -2.92
N VAL A 134 -28.25 3.15 -3.07
CA VAL A 134 -28.16 4.19 -4.09
C VAL A 134 -27.65 3.64 -5.41
N TYR A 135 -26.76 2.65 -5.41
CA TYR A 135 -26.30 1.97 -6.63
C TYR A 135 -26.12 0.49 -6.35
N GLU A 136 -26.27 -0.33 -7.38
CA GLU A 136 -25.99 -1.77 -7.33
C GLU A 136 -25.41 -2.20 -8.68
N SER A 137 -24.55 -3.21 -8.66
CA SER A 137 -24.14 -3.97 -9.84
C SER A 137 -24.28 -5.45 -9.52
N VAL A 138 -24.61 -6.25 -10.54
CA VAL A 138 -24.86 -7.69 -10.40
C VAL A 138 -23.84 -8.44 -11.24
N ALA A 139 -23.06 -9.33 -10.63
CA ALA A 139 -22.11 -10.18 -11.32
C ALA A 139 -22.80 -10.97 -12.45
N GLY A 140 -22.13 -11.10 -13.59
CA GLY A 140 -22.70 -11.66 -14.82
C GLY A 140 -23.51 -10.67 -15.68
N THR A 141 -23.76 -9.44 -15.23
CA THR A 141 -24.43 -8.41 -16.06
C THR A 141 -23.52 -7.99 -17.22
N SER A 142 -24.08 -7.95 -18.44
CA SER A 142 -23.37 -7.47 -19.63
C SER A 142 -22.83 -6.05 -19.43
N TRP A 143 -21.55 -5.84 -19.72
CA TRP A 143 -20.87 -4.56 -19.51
C TRP A 143 -21.53 -3.39 -20.24
N TRP A 144 -22.11 -3.63 -21.42
CA TRP A 144 -22.87 -2.63 -22.18
C TRP A 144 -24.11 -2.15 -21.40
N MET A 145 -24.75 -3.02 -20.61
CA MET A 145 -25.89 -2.67 -19.78
C MET A 145 -25.48 -1.85 -18.56
N GLU A 146 -24.37 -2.20 -17.89
CA GLU A 146 -23.81 -1.39 -16.80
C GLU A 146 -23.34 -0.01 -17.30
N ALA A 147 -22.65 0.05 -18.44
CA ALA A 147 -22.28 1.30 -19.09
C ALA A 147 -23.51 2.15 -19.47
N GLY A 148 -24.57 1.52 -20.00
CA GLY A 148 -25.85 2.16 -20.29
C GLY A 148 -26.55 2.69 -19.03
N LYS A 149 -26.56 1.92 -17.94
CA LYS A 149 -27.10 2.30 -16.62
C LYS A 149 -26.37 3.52 -16.04
N LEU A 150 -25.04 3.51 -16.11
CA LEU A 150 -24.18 4.62 -15.69
C LEU A 150 -24.42 5.87 -16.54
N TRP A 151 -24.51 5.74 -17.87
CA TRP A 151 -24.74 6.87 -18.76
C TRP A 151 -26.16 7.45 -18.62
N TRP A 152 -27.18 6.62 -18.48
CA TRP A 152 -28.56 7.07 -18.25
C TRP A 152 -28.70 7.87 -16.94
N ARG A 153 -28.02 7.42 -15.87
CA ARG A 153 -28.11 8.03 -14.54
C ARG A 153 -27.19 9.24 -14.33
N TYR A 154 -26.00 9.22 -14.93
CA TYR A 154 -24.93 10.19 -14.65
C TYR A 154 -24.43 10.96 -15.88
N GLY A 155 -24.96 10.67 -17.07
CA GLY A 155 -24.55 11.29 -18.33
C GLY A 155 -23.06 11.10 -18.61
N LEU A 156 -22.37 12.19 -18.92
CA LEU A 156 -20.93 12.19 -19.22
C LEU A 156 -20.02 12.17 -17.98
N ALA A 157 -20.57 12.11 -16.76
CA ALA A 157 -19.76 12.12 -15.53
C ALA A 157 -18.75 10.95 -15.42
N PRO A 158 -19.10 9.68 -15.75
CA PRO A 158 -18.14 8.57 -15.68
C PRO A 158 -16.94 8.77 -16.60
N TYR A 159 -17.18 9.17 -17.86
CA TYR A 159 -16.12 9.46 -18.83
C TYR A 159 -15.21 10.63 -18.38
N ARG A 160 -15.80 11.69 -17.83
CA ARG A 160 -15.02 12.83 -17.29
C ARG A 160 -14.16 12.41 -16.10
N ALA A 161 -14.70 11.57 -15.20
CA ALA A 161 -13.97 11.04 -14.05
C ALA A 161 -12.80 10.15 -14.50
N LEU A 162 -13.02 9.16 -15.37
CA LEU A 162 -11.95 8.32 -15.91
C LEU A 162 -10.86 9.14 -16.61
N LYS A 163 -11.23 10.14 -17.41
CA LYS A 163 -10.29 11.05 -18.09
C LYS A 163 -9.54 11.98 -17.12
N LEU A 164 -10.10 12.27 -15.95
CA LEU A 164 -9.42 13.01 -14.89
C LEU A 164 -8.45 12.09 -14.14
N VAL A 165 -8.90 10.91 -13.69
CA VAL A 165 -8.09 9.90 -12.99
C VAL A 165 -6.87 9.50 -13.82
N LYS A 166 -7.06 9.05 -15.07
CA LYS A 166 -5.95 8.66 -15.96
C LYS A 166 -4.93 9.80 -16.16
N ARG A 167 -5.37 11.06 -16.17
CA ARG A 167 -4.48 12.23 -16.31
C ARG A 167 -3.69 12.51 -15.03
N VAL A 168 -4.35 12.51 -13.87
CA VAL A 168 -3.71 12.78 -12.57
C VAL A 168 -2.72 11.67 -12.22
N VAL A 169 -3.13 10.40 -12.38
CA VAL A 169 -2.25 9.24 -12.20
C VAL A 169 -1.09 9.27 -13.19
N GLY A 170 -1.34 9.59 -14.46
CA GLY A 170 -0.29 9.75 -15.48
C GLY A 170 0.73 10.86 -15.18
N ILE A 171 0.34 11.93 -14.47
CA ILE A 171 1.28 12.95 -13.97
C ILE A 171 2.09 12.40 -12.80
N PHE A 172 1.43 11.74 -11.83
CA PHE A 172 2.08 11.12 -10.68
C PHE A 172 3.16 10.09 -11.08
N LEU A 173 2.92 9.26 -12.11
CA LEU A 173 3.86 8.22 -12.56
C LEU A 173 5.21 8.77 -13.05
N ASN A 174 5.31 10.06 -13.40
CA ASN A 174 6.61 10.65 -13.73
C ASN A 174 7.58 10.64 -12.53
N LEU A 175 7.11 10.47 -11.29
CA LEU A 175 7.96 10.34 -10.09
C LEU A 175 8.86 9.08 -10.06
N TYR A 176 8.61 8.11 -10.94
CA TYR A 176 9.43 6.89 -11.06
C TYR A 176 10.61 7.09 -12.04
N ASP A 177 10.55 8.09 -12.92
CA ASP A 177 11.45 8.27 -14.06
C ASP A 177 12.32 9.54 -13.95
N GLU A 178 13.44 9.55 -14.66
CA GLU A 178 14.21 10.79 -14.87
C GLU A 178 13.40 11.79 -15.71
N PRO A 179 13.45 13.11 -15.43
CA PRO A 179 14.35 13.80 -14.50
C PRO A 179 13.80 13.98 -13.07
N TYR A 180 12.67 13.35 -12.73
CA TYR A 180 11.99 13.54 -11.44
C TYR A 180 12.48 12.57 -10.35
N PHE A 181 12.92 11.38 -10.74
CA PHE A 181 13.60 10.40 -9.90
C PHE A 181 15.14 10.54 -9.97
N PRO A 182 15.88 10.38 -8.86
CA PRO A 182 15.41 10.46 -7.48
C PRO A 182 15.01 11.91 -7.11
N PHE A 183 14.37 12.07 -5.96
CA PHE A 183 13.96 13.36 -5.42
C PHE A 183 14.39 13.56 -3.97
N ARG A 184 15.06 14.69 -3.72
CA ARG A 184 15.49 15.13 -2.38
C ARG A 184 14.39 15.87 -1.61
N SER A 185 13.38 16.37 -2.30
CA SER A 185 12.20 17.01 -1.72
C SER A 185 10.94 16.57 -2.45
N LEU A 186 9.95 16.09 -1.70
CA LEU A 186 8.66 15.68 -2.26
C LEU A 186 7.83 16.91 -2.61
N THR A 187 7.79 17.90 -1.72
CA THR A 187 7.16 19.22 -1.96
C THR A 187 7.59 19.81 -3.30
N ARG A 188 8.90 19.81 -3.58
CA ARG A 188 9.44 20.34 -4.83
C ARG A 188 8.95 19.58 -6.06
N ARG A 189 8.90 18.25 -6.02
CA ARG A 189 8.42 17.46 -7.18
C ARG A 189 6.92 17.60 -7.40
N VAL A 190 6.13 17.69 -6.33
CA VAL A 190 4.69 17.98 -6.42
C VAL A 190 4.46 19.29 -7.18
N PHE A 191 5.21 20.34 -6.84
CA PHE A 191 5.15 21.64 -7.55
C PHE A 191 5.69 21.56 -8.99
N GLU A 192 6.83 20.91 -9.23
CA GLU A 192 7.41 20.76 -10.58
C GLU A 192 6.52 19.95 -11.54
N LEU A 193 5.67 19.06 -11.02
CA LEU A 193 4.69 18.28 -11.78
C LEU A 193 3.31 18.96 -11.90
N GLY A 194 3.07 20.09 -11.24
CA GLY A 194 1.76 20.74 -11.21
C GLY A 194 0.71 20.02 -10.35
N LEU A 195 1.13 19.07 -9.51
CA LEU A 195 0.27 18.27 -8.64
C LEU A 195 -0.23 19.06 -7.42
N GLU A 196 0.38 20.19 -7.09
CA GLU A 196 -0.07 21.06 -6.00
C GLU A 196 -1.49 21.56 -6.21
N LYS A 197 -1.93 21.75 -7.46
CA LYS A 197 -3.31 22.11 -7.82
C LYS A 197 -4.33 21.02 -7.48
N VAL A 198 -3.86 19.78 -7.39
CA VAL A 198 -4.68 18.59 -7.14
C VAL A 198 -4.64 18.20 -5.66
N THR A 199 -3.51 18.43 -4.97
CA THR A 199 -3.40 18.19 -3.52
C THR A 199 -3.91 19.36 -2.65
N SER A 200 -4.01 20.58 -3.18
CA SER A 200 -4.47 21.76 -2.43
C SER A 200 -5.99 21.93 -2.32
N VAL A 201 -6.76 21.11 -3.05
CA VAL A 201 -8.22 21.09 -3.04
C VAL A 201 -8.75 19.74 -2.54
N THR A 202 -10.00 19.70 -2.10
CA THR A 202 -10.67 18.43 -1.75
C THR A 202 -11.04 17.64 -3.00
N GLY A 203 -11.28 16.33 -2.85
CA GLY A 203 -11.80 15.48 -3.92
C GLY A 203 -13.12 16.00 -4.49
N GLU A 204 -14.02 16.49 -3.63
CA GLU A 204 -15.28 17.11 -4.05
C GLU A 204 -15.07 18.36 -4.91
N GLN A 205 -14.17 19.26 -4.50
CA GLN A 205 -13.82 20.47 -5.25
C GLN A 205 -13.22 20.12 -6.63
N LEU A 206 -12.23 19.22 -6.66
CA LEU A 206 -11.59 18.78 -7.90
C LEU A 206 -12.59 18.19 -8.90
N LEU A 207 -13.53 17.36 -8.42
CA LEU A 207 -14.57 16.75 -9.24
C LEU A 207 -15.53 17.81 -9.80
N ALA A 208 -15.95 18.77 -8.96
CA ALA A 208 -16.84 19.86 -9.38
C ALA A 208 -16.20 20.76 -10.44
N GLU A 209 -14.95 21.17 -10.25
CA GLU A 209 -14.17 21.96 -11.22
C GLU A 209 -14.03 21.25 -12.58
N ASN A 210 -13.90 19.92 -12.57
CA ASN A 210 -13.84 19.08 -13.77
C ASN A 210 -15.22 18.69 -14.34
N LYS A 211 -16.30 19.35 -13.88
CA LYS A 211 -17.69 19.18 -14.35
C LYS A 211 -18.21 17.75 -14.15
N ILE A 212 -17.82 17.09 -13.06
CA ILE A 212 -18.35 15.81 -12.62
C ILE A 212 -19.45 16.08 -11.60
N GLY A 213 -20.66 15.59 -11.87
CA GLY A 213 -21.86 15.98 -11.12
C GLY A 213 -21.91 15.41 -9.70
N PRO A 214 -22.57 16.11 -8.75
CA PRO A 214 -22.59 15.73 -7.33
C PRO A 214 -23.23 14.36 -7.08
N ASN A 215 -24.16 13.89 -7.92
CA ASN A 215 -24.71 12.55 -7.81
C ASN A 215 -23.66 11.47 -8.13
N PHE A 216 -22.84 11.63 -9.18
CA PHE A 216 -21.77 10.67 -9.48
C PHE A 216 -20.65 10.73 -8.44
N ALA A 217 -20.31 11.95 -7.97
CA ALA A 217 -19.35 12.13 -6.89
C ALA A 217 -19.81 11.39 -5.61
N ARG A 218 -21.05 11.61 -5.17
CA ARG A 218 -21.61 10.95 -3.97
C ARG A 218 -21.80 9.45 -4.14
N GLU A 219 -22.37 9.01 -5.26
CA GLU A 219 -22.86 7.63 -5.40
C GLU A 219 -21.80 6.65 -5.94
N ILE A 220 -20.73 7.14 -6.58
CA ILE A 220 -19.69 6.29 -7.20
C ILE A 220 -18.28 6.63 -6.71
N MET A 221 -17.87 7.91 -6.73
CA MET A 221 -16.49 8.29 -6.33
C MET A 221 -16.26 8.22 -4.81
N GLN A 222 -17.23 8.66 -3.99
CA GLN A 222 -17.08 8.67 -2.53
C GLN A 222 -17.02 7.27 -1.88
N PRO A 223 -17.78 6.25 -2.33
CA PRO A 223 -17.57 4.87 -1.90
C PRO A 223 -16.12 4.39 -2.07
N ALA A 224 -15.45 4.78 -3.16
CA ALA A 224 -14.04 4.44 -3.41
C ALA A 224 -13.08 5.10 -2.39
N THR A 225 -13.29 6.37 -2.03
CA THR A 225 -12.48 7.02 -0.97
C THR A 225 -12.81 6.49 0.42
N ARG A 226 -14.05 6.04 0.65
CA ARG A 226 -14.49 5.49 1.94
C ARG A 226 -14.01 4.06 2.17
N VAL A 227 -14.01 3.18 1.16
CA VAL A 227 -13.47 1.82 1.32
C VAL A 227 -11.94 1.81 1.44
N ASN A 228 -11.23 2.62 0.65
CA ASN A 228 -9.77 2.63 0.63
C ASN A 228 -9.16 3.47 1.76
N TYR A 229 -9.78 4.60 2.11
CA TYR A 229 -9.20 5.62 3.01
C TYR A 229 -10.13 6.08 4.13
N ALA A 230 -11.30 5.44 4.33
CA ALA A 230 -12.30 5.80 5.35
C ALA A 230 -12.61 7.31 5.39
N SER A 231 -12.54 7.97 4.22
CA SER A 231 -12.55 9.43 4.13
C SER A 231 -13.56 9.90 3.10
N ASN A 232 -14.26 10.98 3.43
CA ASN A 232 -15.28 11.61 2.59
C ASN A 232 -14.64 12.57 1.58
N LEU A 233 -15.25 12.72 0.40
CA LEU A 233 -14.75 13.59 -0.68
C LEU A 233 -14.61 15.06 -0.26
N ALA A 234 -15.39 15.50 0.72
CA ALA A 234 -15.33 16.84 1.29
C ALA A 234 -14.04 17.12 2.10
N TYR A 235 -13.19 16.12 2.36
CA TYR A 235 -11.99 16.25 3.19
C TYR A 235 -10.73 15.57 2.65
N ILE A 236 -10.84 14.42 1.98
CA ILE A 236 -9.70 13.81 1.30
C ILE A 236 -9.24 14.72 0.17
N HIS A 237 -7.93 14.91 0.01
CA HIS A 237 -7.39 15.78 -1.02
C HIS A 237 -7.55 15.17 -2.42
N GLY A 238 -7.60 16.02 -3.43
CA GLY A 238 -7.94 15.62 -4.81
C GLY A 238 -7.07 14.52 -5.39
N LEU A 239 -5.79 14.41 -4.99
CA LEU A 239 -4.89 13.38 -5.51
C LEU A 239 -5.33 11.98 -5.08
N GLU A 240 -5.40 11.71 -3.77
CA GLU A 240 -5.86 10.40 -3.29
C GLU A 240 -7.31 10.09 -3.68
N ALA A 241 -8.16 11.11 -3.82
CA ALA A 241 -9.49 10.91 -4.39
C ALA A 241 -9.42 10.26 -5.79
N MET A 242 -8.45 10.64 -6.63
CA MET A 242 -8.23 10.00 -7.94
C MET A 242 -7.53 8.64 -7.82
N VAL A 243 -6.54 8.50 -6.93
CA VAL A 243 -5.83 7.21 -6.70
C VAL A 243 -6.81 6.14 -6.22
N SER A 244 -7.74 6.49 -5.33
CA SER A 244 -8.79 5.59 -4.81
C SER A 244 -9.69 4.98 -5.88
N PHE A 245 -9.77 5.62 -7.06
CA PHE A 245 -10.57 5.18 -8.20
C PHE A 245 -9.73 4.50 -9.31
N SER A 246 -8.43 4.30 -9.07
CA SER A 246 -7.47 3.68 -9.99
C SER A 246 -7.20 2.22 -9.63
N THR A 247 -8.25 1.47 -9.26
CA THR A 247 -8.18 0.09 -8.74
C THR A 247 -8.48 -1.00 -9.79
N ASP A 248 -8.42 -0.66 -11.08
CA ASP A 248 -8.67 -1.60 -12.17
C ASP A 248 -7.53 -2.63 -12.31
N GLY A 249 -7.88 -3.89 -12.61
CA GLY A 249 -6.93 -5.01 -12.62
C GLY A 249 -6.32 -5.33 -11.25
N ALA A 250 -7.12 -5.25 -10.18
CA ALA A 250 -6.68 -5.50 -8.81
C ALA A 250 -6.35 -6.98 -8.54
N VAL A 251 -5.11 -7.22 -8.12
CA VAL A 251 -4.54 -8.54 -7.81
C VAL A 251 -3.98 -8.59 -6.38
N SER A 252 -3.76 -9.81 -5.90
CA SER A 252 -3.08 -10.12 -4.64
C SER A 252 -2.05 -11.24 -4.84
N VAL A 253 -1.09 -11.38 -3.94
CA VAL A 253 -0.21 -12.57 -3.91
C VAL A 253 -0.91 -13.68 -3.14
N ARG A 254 -0.94 -14.89 -3.71
CA ARG A 254 -1.45 -16.09 -3.03
C ARG A 254 -0.67 -16.34 -1.74
N GLY A 255 -1.37 -16.39 -0.61
CA GLY A 255 -0.75 -16.52 0.72
C GLY A 255 -0.40 -15.20 1.41
N GLY A 256 -0.57 -14.05 0.72
CA GLY A 256 -0.44 -12.71 1.29
C GLY A 256 0.63 -11.85 0.61
N ASN A 257 0.33 -10.56 0.50
CA ASN A 257 1.15 -9.52 -0.14
C ASN A 257 2.44 -9.23 0.65
N TRP A 258 2.48 -9.58 1.94
CA TRP A 258 3.68 -9.47 2.78
C TRP A 258 4.88 -10.25 2.23
N GLN A 259 4.65 -11.31 1.43
CA GLN A 259 5.69 -12.10 0.77
C GLN A 259 6.55 -11.27 -0.20
N ILE A 260 5.99 -10.22 -0.82
CA ILE A 260 6.76 -9.28 -1.67
C ILE A 260 7.91 -8.67 -0.85
N PHE A 261 7.57 -8.19 0.35
CA PHE A 261 8.51 -7.50 1.24
C PHE A 261 9.48 -8.47 1.91
N GLU A 262 9.07 -9.70 2.23
CA GLU A 262 10.01 -10.72 2.70
C GLU A 262 11.03 -11.09 1.63
N ASN A 263 10.61 -11.30 0.38
CA ASN A 263 11.53 -11.60 -0.73
C ASN A 263 12.48 -10.41 -1.02
N MET A 264 12.00 -9.17 -0.94
CA MET A 264 12.87 -7.97 -1.00
C MET A 264 13.96 -7.99 0.08
N VAL A 265 13.59 -8.31 1.34
CA VAL A 265 14.57 -8.40 2.44
C VAL A 265 15.56 -9.56 2.20
N GLN A 266 15.09 -10.75 1.85
CA GLN A 266 15.96 -11.90 1.56
C GLN A 266 16.93 -11.60 0.40
N SER A 267 16.43 -11.08 -0.71
CA SER A 267 17.23 -10.72 -1.88
C SER A 267 18.21 -9.57 -1.63
N SER A 268 18.02 -8.76 -0.59
CA SER A 268 18.96 -7.70 -0.20
C SER A 268 20.19 -8.21 0.57
N GLY A 269 20.19 -9.45 1.06
CA GLY A 269 21.25 -9.99 1.92
C GLY A 269 21.38 -9.30 3.29
N ALA A 270 20.42 -8.44 3.66
CA ALA A 270 20.48 -7.64 4.89
C ALA A 270 20.34 -8.50 6.16
N ALA A 271 21.04 -8.10 7.22
CA ALA A 271 20.89 -8.69 8.54
C ALA A 271 19.57 -8.23 9.19
N LEU A 272 18.56 -9.11 9.20
CA LEU A 272 17.24 -8.83 9.78
C LEU A 272 17.16 -9.21 11.27
N TYR A 273 16.96 -8.22 12.13
CA TYR A 273 16.69 -8.38 13.56
C TYR A 273 15.20 -8.16 13.84
N ARG A 274 14.45 -9.27 13.92
CA ARG A 274 13.06 -9.34 14.39
C ARG A 274 12.98 -9.12 15.92
N ASN A 275 11.79 -8.82 16.44
CA ASN A 275 11.51 -8.52 17.85
C ASN A 275 12.52 -7.55 18.49
N THR A 276 13.01 -6.58 17.70
CA THR A 276 14.06 -5.65 18.10
C THR A 276 13.59 -4.21 17.87
N SER A 277 13.11 -3.58 18.93
CA SER A 277 12.69 -2.18 18.91
C SER A 277 13.90 -1.26 19.04
N VAL A 278 14.09 -0.35 18.10
CA VAL A 278 15.02 0.78 18.28
C VAL A 278 14.45 1.73 19.35
N THR A 279 15.27 2.11 20.32
CA THR A 279 14.89 2.99 21.43
C THR A 279 15.40 4.41 21.25
N SER A 280 16.59 4.57 20.68
CA SER A 280 17.20 5.87 20.44
C SER A 280 18.17 5.91 19.26
N ILE A 281 18.32 7.11 18.70
CA ILE A 281 19.29 7.47 17.66
C ILE A 281 20.13 8.61 18.21
N SER A 282 21.43 8.39 18.36
CA SER A 282 22.39 9.42 18.78
C SER A 282 23.57 9.48 17.80
N PHE A 283 24.47 10.44 18.01
CA PHE A 283 25.76 10.46 17.31
C PHE A 283 26.87 9.96 18.24
N GLU A 284 27.88 9.32 17.66
CA GLU A 284 29.12 9.00 18.37
C GLU A 284 29.75 10.27 19.00
N LYS A 285 30.16 10.14 20.27
CA LYS A 285 30.76 11.19 21.10
C LYS A 285 32.27 10.94 21.18
N GLY A 286 33.09 11.88 20.70
CA GLY A 286 34.54 11.74 20.69
C GLY A 286 35.22 12.69 19.71
N GLY A 287 36.55 12.80 19.79
CA GLY A 287 37.38 13.74 19.05
C GLY A 287 37.49 13.43 17.55
N MET A 288 36.43 13.71 16.80
CA MET A 288 36.46 13.67 15.34
C MET A 288 37.28 14.84 14.77
N LYS A 289 38.07 14.57 13.72
CA LYS A 289 38.71 15.61 12.92
C LYS A 289 37.63 16.53 12.32
N PRO A 290 37.83 17.87 12.30
CA PRO A 290 36.89 18.79 11.64
C PRO A 290 36.55 18.33 10.21
N GLY A 291 35.26 18.19 9.92
CA GLY A 291 34.75 17.75 8.61
C GLY A 291 34.49 16.24 8.45
N ALA A 292 34.93 15.38 9.37
CA ALA A 292 34.62 13.94 9.32
C ALA A 292 33.10 13.69 9.49
N PRO A 293 32.49 12.74 8.74
CA PRO A 293 31.09 12.37 8.95
C PRO A 293 30.94 11.66 10.30
N ARG A 294 29.95 12.09 11.10
CA ARG A 294 29.63 11.45 12.39
C ARG A 294 28.88 10.15 12.14
N LYS A 295 29.28 9.07 12.82
CA LYS A 295 28.48 7.84 12.85
C LYS A 295 27.27 7.98 13.77
N PHE A 296 26.18 7.35 13.38
CA PHE A 296 24.98 7.18 14.20
C PHE A 296 25.17 6.00 15.15
N LEU A 297 24.72 6.16 16.39
CA LEU A 297 24.64 5.11 17.40
C LEU A 297 23.18 4.76 17.61
N ILE A 298 22.83 3.50 17.34
CA ILE A 298 21.47 2.94 17.45
C ILE A 298 21.39 2.05 18.68
N SER A 299 20.62 2.44 19.68
CA SER A 299 20.28 1.58 20.82
C SER A 299 19.02 0.76 20.51
N THR A 300 18.98 -0.48 21.00
CA THR A 300 17.86 -1.40 20.76
C THR A 300 17.47 -2.13 22.03
N ARG A 301 16.20 -2.52 22.14
CA ARG A 301 15.70 -3.46 23.15
C ARG A 301 14.99 -4.62 22.47
N ASP A 302 14.95 -5.76 23.16
CA ASP A 302 13.97 -6.80 22.84
C ASP A 302 12.55 -6.23 23.00
N SER A 303 11.73 -6.40 21.97
CA SER A 303 10.36 -5.86 21.90
C SER A 303 9.39 -6.55 22.88
N GLN A 304 9.72 -7.76 23.36
CA GLN A 304 8.95 -8.52 24.35
C GLN A 304 9.46 -8.31 25.79
N ALA A 305 10.63 -7.69 25.98
CA ALA A 305 11.20 -7.49 27.31
C ALA A 305 10.47 -6.41 28.11
N THR A 306 10.01 -6.76 29.31
CA THR A 306 9.26 -5.90 30.23
C THR A 306 10.12 -4.97 31.10
N SER A 307 11.46 -5.06 31.02
CA SER A 307 12.37 -4.25 31.82
C SER A 307 13.41 -3.52 30.96
N ASP A 308 13.73 -2.27 31.31
CA ASP A 308 14.69 -1.45 30.56
C ASP A 308 16.14 -1.94 30.68
N ARG A 309 16.43 -2.94 31.53
CA ARG A 309 17.73 -3.62 31.61
C ARG A 309 18.05 -4.50 30.39
N SER A 310 17.12 -4.61 29.43
CA SER A 310 17.31 -5.35 28.16
C SER A 310 17.85 -4.48 27.02
N GLU A 311 18.19 -3.22 27.26
CA GLU A 311 18.77 -2.35 26.23
C GLU A 311 20.19 -2.82 25.87
N LYS A 312 20.38 -3.18 24.59
CA LYS A 312 21.65 -3.66 24.04
C LYS A 312 22.57 -2.47 23.75
N SER A 313 23.88 -2.70 23.85
CA SER A 313 24.91 -1.71 23.54
C SER A 313 24.71 -1.10 22.15
N PRO A 314 24.91 0.21 21.97
CA PRO A 314 24.59 0.89 20.72
C PRO A 314 25.49 0.44 19.57
N ILE A 315 24.88 0.21 18.40
CA ILE A 315 25.56 -0.22 17.18
C ILE A 315 25.83 1.01 16.29
N ALA A 316 27.05 1.09 15.73
CA ALA A 316 27.50 2.23 14.92
C ALA A 316 27.19 2.06 13.43
N PHE A 317 26.56 3.07 12.81
CA PHE A 317 26.18 3.09 11.39
C PHE A 317 26.61 4.40 10.71
N ASP A 318 26.85 4.33 9.40
CA ASP A 318 27.18 5.49 8.57
C ASP A 318 25.91 6.24 8.13
N ASN A 319 24.79 5.54 7.92
CA ASN A 319 23.48 6.12 7.59
C ASN A 319 22.34 5.35 8.27
N VAL A 320 21.20 6.02 8.45
CA VAL A 320 20.00 5.47 9.09
C VAL A 320 18.76 5.84 8.26
N VAL A 321 17.90 4.86 7.99
CA VAL A 321 16.59 5.03 7.35
C VAL A 321 15.49 4.72 8.36
N VAL A 322 14.69 5.72 8.72
CA VAL A 322 13.49 5.55 9.54
C VAL A 322 12.31 5.22 8.63
N ALA A 323 11.97 3.93 8.56
CA ALA A 323 10.94 3.37 7.69
C ALA A 323 9.63 3.02 8.43
N SER A 324 9.31 3.81 9.45
CA SER A 324 8.06 3.75 10.23
C SER A 324 7.56 5.15 10.56
N PRO A 325 6.25 5.41 10.76
CA PRO A 325 5.76 6.74 11.13
C PRO A 325 6.35 7.19 12.47
N TRP A 326 7.03 8.35 12.48
CA TRP A 326 7.83 8.80 13.62
C TRP A 326 7.02 8.87 14.92
N GLN A 327 5.80 9.39 14.84
CA GLN A 327 4.85 9.53 15.95
C GLN A 327 4.42 8.19 16.60
N PHE A 328 4.61 7.05 15.94
CA PHE A 328 4.29 5.71 16.46
C PHE A 328 5.56 4.88 16.77
N SER A 329 6.74 5.48 16.63
CA SER A 329 8.02 4.78 16.78
C SER A 329 8.47 4.64 18.24
N GLY A 330 8.17 5.65 19.08
CA GLY A 330 8.71 5.76 20.44
C GLY A 330 10.21 6.08 20.52
N ILE A 331 10.87 6.32 19.38
CA ILE A 331 12.31 6.54 19.29
C ILE A 331 12.67 7.93 19.81
N LYS A 332 13.72 8.01 20.64
CA LYS A 332 14.32 9.27 21.08
C LYS A 332 15.49 9.65 20.17
N ALA A 333 15.48 10.83 19.58
CA ALA A 333 16.62 11.37 18.83
C ALA A 333 17.38 12.38 19.70
N ASP A 334 18.70 12.22 19.83
CA ASP A 334 19.56 13.18 20.55
C ASP A 334 19.61 14.55 19.86
N GLU A 335 20.02 15.57 20.61
CA GLU A 335 20.09 16.94 20.09
C GLU A 335 20.94 17.04 18.81
N GLY A 336 20.36 17.66 17.79
CA GLY A 336 21.01 17.92 16.52
C GLY A 336 21.15 16.71 15.58
N VAL A 337 20.67 15.52 15.96
CA VAL A 337 20.53 14.35 15.08
C VAL A 337 19.54 14.64 13.95
N MET A 338 18.34 15.10 14.32
CA MET A 338 17.37 15.66 13.37
C MET A 338 17.68 17.13 13.12
N LYS A 339 17.67 17.52 11.84
CA LYS A 339 17.82 18.91 11.37
C LYS A 339 16.51 19.49 10.85
N GLN A 340 15.61 18.64 10.40
CA GLN A 340 14.23 19.00 10.09
C GLN A 340 13.29 18.38 11.13
N LYS A 341 12.25 19.12 11.51
CA LYS A 341 11.15 18.56 12.31
C LYS A 341 10.33 17.63 11.41
N ILE A 342 9.95 16.47 11.93
CA ILE A 342 8.98 15.59 11.27
C ILE A 342 7.56 16.07 11.62
N ASP A 343 6.73 16.27 10.60
CA ASP A 343 5.32 16.59 10.78
C ASP A 343 4.56 15.45 11.47
N THR A 344 3.79 15.78 12.52
CA THR A 344 2.77 14.89 13.08
C THR A 344 1.53 14.96 12.19
N ILE A 345 1.07 13.83 11.70
CA ILE A 345 -0.14 13.75 10.85
C ILE A 345 -1.22 12.91 11.55
N PRO A 346 -2.50 13.33 11.52
CA PRO A 346 -3.59 12.53 12.06
C PRO A 346 -3.74 11.23 11.26
N TYR A 347 -4.00 10.10 11.92
CA TYR A 347 -4.29 8.82 11.28
C TYR A 347 -5.71 8.36 11.58
N THR A 348 -6.35 7.72 10.59
CA THR A 348 -7.57 6.98 10.82
C THR A 348 -7.25 5.71 11.61
N LYS A 349 -7.89 5.58 12.79
CA LYS A 349 -7.98 4.29 13.49
C LYS A 349 -9.09 3.48 12.82
N LEU A 350 -8.72 2.54 11.95
CA LEU A 350 -9.67 1.68 11.25
C LEU A 350 -9.80 0.36 12.03
N HIS A 351 -11.04 -0.07 12.27
CA HIS A 351 -11.33 -1.41 12.74
C HIS A 351 -11.54 -2.35 11.55
N VAL A 352 -10.93 -3.53 11.64
CA VAL A 352 -11.07 -4.61 10.67
C VAL A 352 -11.60 -5.83 11.42
N THR A 353 -12.76 -6.33 11.02
CA THR A 353 -13.30 -7.58 11.56
C THR A 353 -13.37 -8.61 10.46
N LEU A 354 -12.78 -9.78 10.69
CA LEU A 354 -13.07 -10.98 9.92
C LEU A 354 -13.93 -11.92 10.76
N PHE A 355 -14.91 -12.59 10.14
CA PHE A 355 -15.68 -13.65 10.79
C PHE A 355 -16.24 -14.64 9.78
N THR A 356 -16.68 -15.80 10.26
CA THR A 356 -17.38 -16.80 9.45
C THR A 356 -18.79 -17.05 9.96
N SER A 357 -19.74 -17.23 9.05
CA SER A 357 -21.14 -17.51 9.36
C SER A 357 -21.79 -18.40 8.30
N PRO A 358 -22.70 -19.33 8.66
CA PRO A 358 -23.55 -20.02 7.68
C PRO A 358 -24.64 -19.10 7.07
N HIS A 359 -24.87 -17.91 7.64
CA HIS A 359 -25.89 -16.97 7.19
C HIS A 359 -25.35 -16.00 6.15
N LYS A 360 -26.17 -15.70 5.13
CA LYS A 360 -25.98 -14.52 4.27
C LYS A 360 -26.38 -13.25 5.02
N LEU A 361 -25.93 -12.08 4.54
CA LEU A 361 -26.46 -10.80 5.01
C LEU A 361 -27.99 -10.75 4.84
N ARG A 362 -28.71 -10.11 5.77
CA ARG A 362 -30.17 -9.98 5.74
C ARG A 362 -30.56 -8.78 4.87
N PRO A 363 -31.39 -8.95 3.81
CA PRO A 363 -31.82 -7.84 2.95
C PRO A 363 -32.51 -6.70 3.72
N GLY A 364 -33.28 -7.04 4.75
CA GLY A 364 -34.01 -6.07 5.58
C GLY A 364 -33.12 -5.10 6.36
N PHE A 365 -31.86 -5.43 6.64
CA PHE A 365 -30.90 -4.48 7.22
C PHE A 365 -30.62 -3.29 6.28
N PHE A 366 -30.69 -3.54 4.97
CA PHE A 366 -30.51 -2.53 3.92
C PHE A 366 -31.85 -1.98 3.41
N ASN A 367 -32.92 -2.04 4.22
CA ASN A 367 -34.29 -1.65 3.87
C ASN A 367 -34.82 -2.28 2.57
N LEU A 368 -34.27 -3.43 2.14
CA LEU A 368 -34.73 -4.13 0.94
C LEU A 368 -36.03 -4.92 1.22
N PRO A 369 -36.96 -5.01 0.26
CA PRO A 369 -38.19 -5.79 0.41
C PRO A 369 -37.94 -7.25 0.81
N ALA A 370 -38.86 -7.83 1.59
CA ALA A 370 -38.80 -9.25 1.94
C ALA A 370 -38.75 -10.13 0.67
N GLY A 371 -37.87 -11.12 0.66
CA GLY A 371 -37.62 -11.98 -0.52
C GLY A 371 -36.62 -11.42 -1.53
N SER A 372 -36.12 -10.20 -1.36
CA SER A 372 -35.01 -9.67 -2.18
C SER A 372 -33.73 -10.49 -2.00
N ARG A 373 -32.88 -10.54 -3.03
CA ARG A 373 -31.51 -11.05 -2.86
C ARG A 373 -30.72 -10.11 -1.93
N ALA A 374 -29.92 -10.70 -1.05
CA ALA A 374 -28.98 -9.95 -0.23
C ALA A 374 -27.78 -9.50 -1.06
N PRO A 375 -27.19 -8.32 -0.78
CA PRO A 375 -25.88 -7.97 -1.30
C PRO A 375 -24.81 -8.90 -0.72
N SER A 376 -23.86 -9.30 -1.57
CA SER A 376 -22.66 -10.05 -1.18
C SER A 376 -21.53 -9.08 -0.82
N ASN A 377 -21.51 -7.88 -1.41
CA ASN A 377 -20.63 -6.78 -1.04
C ASN A 377 -21.43 -5.49 -0.86
N VAL A 378 -21.11 -4.70 0.16
CA VAL A 378 -21.72 -3.40 0.46
C VAL A 378 -20.64 -2.37 0.77
N TYR A 379 -20.58 -1.32 -0.07
CA TYR A 379 -19.81 -0.11 0.19
C TYR A 379 -20.74 1.00 0.66
N THR A 380 -20.23 2.00 1.38
CA THR A 380 -21.07 3.08 1.92
C THR A 380 -20.77 4.45 1.34
N THR A 381 -21.80 5.29 1.24
CA THR A 381 -21.70 6.75 1.08
C THR A 381 -22.51 7.42 2.20
N LEU A 382 -22.35 8.73 2.36
CA LEU A 382 -23.28 9.56 3.10
C LEU A 382 -24.60 9.71 2.32
N SER A 383 -25.72 9.80 3.04
CA SER A 383 -26.99 10.23 2.46
C SER A 383 -26.94 11.69 1.99
N LYS A 384 -27.88 12.07 1.12
CA LYS A 384 -27.88 13.38 0.45
C LYS A 384 -28.03 14.56 1.43
N GLU A 385 -28.71 14.33 2.55
CA GLU A 385 -29.01 15.33 3.58
C GLU A 385 -28.00 15.34 4.74
N GLU A 386 -27.08 14.37 4.78
CA GLU A 386 -26.09 14.19 5.84
C GLU A 386 -24.86 15.08 5.63
N LYS A 387 -24.46 15.80 6.68
CA LYS A 387 -23.26 16.64 6.63
C LYS A 387 -22.01 15.75 6.75
N PRO A 388 -21.03 15.88 5.84
CA PRO A 388 -19.78 15.13 5.93
C PRO A 388 -19.02 15.50 7.20
N LYS A 389 -18.29 14.50 7.74
CA LYS A 389 -17.39 14.66 8.89
C LYS A 389 -16.02 14.01 8.61
N GLN A 390 -15.05 14.30 9.47
CA GLN A 390 -13.68 13.77 9.43
C GLN A 390 -13.48 12.61 10.43
N GLY A 391 -12.43 11.82 10.21
CA GLY A 391 -12.00 10.76 11.14
C GLY A 391 -13.08 9.72 11.40
N ALA A 392 -13.16 9.22 12.63
CA ALA A 392 -14.13 8.18 13.01
C ALA A 392 -15.60 8.62 12.80
N GLU A 393 -15.94 9.89 13.05
CA GLU A 393 -17.29 10.42 12.78
C GLU A 393 -17.62 10.50 11.29
N GLY A 394 -16.62 10.45 10.41
CA GLY A 394 -16.78 10.44 8.95
C GLY A 394 -17.55 9.24 8.41
N VAL A 395 -17.69 8.15 9.18
CA VAL A 395 -18.51 7.00 8.81
C VAL A 395 -19.99 7.36 8.63
N GLY A 396 -20.47 8.38 9.33
CA GLY A 396 -21.87 8.81 9.29
C GLY A 396 -22.84 7.74 9.83
N LYS A 397 -24.13 7.91 9.53
CA LYS A 397 -25.20 7.01 9.98
C LYS A 397 -25.06 5.55 9.51
N THR A 398 -24.25 5.30 8.49
CA THR A 398 -24.03 3.95 7.95
C THR A 398 -23.31 3.01 8.92
N GLY A 399 -22.56 3.53 9.91
CA GLY A 399 -21.88 2.74 10.94
C GLY A 399 -20.63 1.97 10.48
N PHE A 400 -20.51 1.67 9.19
CA PHE A 400 -19.36 0.98 8.58
C PHE A 400 -18.95 1.60 7.24
N TYR A 401 -17.74 1.30 6.78
CA TYR A 401 -17.20 1.73 5.48
C TYR A 401 -17.42 0.68 4.38
N SER A 402 -17.25 -0.60 4.73
CA SER A 402 -17.60 -1.72 3.84
C SER A 402 -17.91 -3.00 4.60
N ILE A 403 -18.73 -3.86 3.98
CA ILE A 403 -18.92 -5.28 4.32
C ILE A 403 -18.68 -6.06 3.02
N SER A 404 -17.81 -7.07 3.04
CA SER A 404 -17.50 -7.88 1.87
C SER A 404 -17.53 -9.37 2.20
N THR A 405 -18.13 -10.16 1.30
CA THR A 405 -18.02 -11.62 1.32
C THR A 405 -16.74 -11.99 0.57
N LEU A 406 -15.72 -12.48 1.27
CA LEU A 406 -14.42 -12.75 0.67
C LEU A 406 -14.36 -14.09 -0.08
N MET A 407 -14.98 -15.13 0.48
CA MET A 407 -14.99 -16.48 -0.06
C MET A 407 -16.01 -17.34 0.71
N LYS A 408 -16.27 -18.55 0.20
CA LYS A 408 -16.91 -19.63 0.95
C LYS A 408 -15.84 -20.59 1.46
N VAL A 409 -16.01 -21.07 2.68
CA VAL A 409 -15.15 -22.08 3.30
C VAL A 409 -15.99 -23.23 3.85
N ARG A 410 -15.36 -24.38 4.07
CA ARG A 410 -15.98 -25.49 4.79
C ARG A 410 -15.51 -25.48 6.23
N ASN A 411 -16.44 -25.30 7.17
CA ASN A 411 -16.11 -25.28 8.59
C ASN A 411 -15.50 -26.64 9.01
N PRO A 412 -14.30 -26.67 9.62
CA PRO A 412 -13.63 -27.93 9.93
C PRO A 412 -14.38 -28.78 10.96
N LYS A 413 -15.15 -28.16 11.88
CA LYS A 413 -15.93 -28.84 12.92
C LYS A 413 -17.30 -29.30 12.43
N THR A 414 -18.07 -28.40 11.80
CA THR A 414 -19.46 -28.69 11.40
C THR A 414 -19.59 -29.28 9.99
N GLN A 415 -18.53 -29.19 9.19
CA GLN A 415 -18.49 -29.59 7.77
C GLN A 415 -19.50 -28.85 6.86
N GLN A 416 -20.17 -27.81 7.38
CA GLN A 416 -21.08 -26.93 6.63
C GLN A 416 -20.29 -25.91 5.79
N THR A 417 -20.91 -25.42 4.72
CA THR A 417 -20.38 -24.29 3.95
C THR A 417 -20.74 -22.99 4.66
N GLU A 418 -19.74 -22.15 4.91
CA GLU A 418 -19.87 -20.86 5.59
C GLU A 418 -19.26 -19.75 4.74
N PHE A 419 -19.76 -18.53 4.91
CA PHE A 419 -19.28 -17.32 4.25
C PHE A 419 -18.22 -16.66 5.12
N VAL A 420 -17.09 -16.28 4.53
CA VAL A 420 -16.06 -15.47 5.18
C VAL A 420 -16.37 -14.00 4.93
N TYR A 421 -16.63 -13.25 5.99
CA TYR A 421 -16.94 -11.83 5.93
C TYR A 421 -15.74 -10.98 6.37
N LYS A 422 -15.54 -9.84 5.69
CA LYS A 422 -14.72 -8.73 6.15
C LYS A 422 -15.56 -7.48 6.35
N ILE A 423 -15.35 -6.78 7.47
CA ILE A 423 -15.95 -5.48 7.75
C ILE A 423 -14.86 -4.47 8.03
N PHE A 424 -14.94 -3.31 7.38
CA PHE A 424 -14.19 -2.11 7.75
C PHE A 424 -15.11 -1.11 8.42
N SER A 425 -14.78 -0.67 9.63
CA SER A 425 -15.62 0.20 10.46
C SER A 425 -14.81 1.22 11.26
N ALA A 426 -15.47 2.29 11.75
CA ALA A 426 -14.83 3.31 12.58
C ALA A 426 -14.62 2.88 14.04
N ALA A 427 -15.36 1.86 14.49
CA ALA A 427 -15.28 1.26 15.82
C ALA A 427 -15.37 -0.27 15.70
N ALA A 428 -15.06 -1.00 16.78
CA ALA A 428 -15.27 -2.44 16.82
C ALA A 428 -16.76 -2.77 16.61
N VAL A 429 -17.06 -3.78 15.80
CA VAL A 429 -18.43 -4.26 15.61
C VAL A 429 -18.95 -4.89 16.92
N THR A 430 -20.26 -4.79 17.15
CA THR A 430 -20.90 -5.31 18.37
C THR A 430 -21.72 -6.58 18.04
N PRO A 431 -22.05 -7.41 19.06
CA PRO A 431 -22.95 -8.56 18.87
C PRO A 431 -24.30 -8.16 18.24
N GLU A 432 -24.86 -7.04 18.67
CA GLU A 432 -26.15 -6.53 18.19
C GLU A 432 -26.08 -6.13 16.72
N PHE A 433 -24.99 -5.47 16.30
CA PHE A 433 -24.75 -5.16 14.89
C PHE A 433 -24.61 -6.44 14.04
N LEU A 434 -23.87 -7.45 14.52
CA LEU A 434 -23.73 -8.73 13.81
C LEU A 434 -25.07 -9.47 13.70
N ALA A 435 -25.88 -9.47 14.76
CA ALA A 435 -27.22 -10.06 14.75
C ALA A 435 -28.15 -9.35 13.77
N ASP A 436 -28.08 -8.02 13.68
CA ASP A 436 -28.93 -7.21 12.81
C ASP A 436 -28.54 -7.35 11.32
N ILE A 437 -27.24 -7.41 10.99
CA ILE A 437 -26.80 -7.63 9.60
C ILE A 437 -27.01 -9.07 9.12
N LEU A 438 -27.00 -10.08 9.99
CA LEU A 438 -27.20 -11.49 9.62
C LEU A 438 -28.67 -11.94 9.75
N GLY A 439 -29.47 -11.27 10.59
CA GLY A 439 -30.85 -11.67 10.87
C GLY A 439 -30.98 -12.89 11.78
N ALA A 440 -29.98 -13.16 12.61
CA ALA A 440 -29.89 -14.33 13.48
C ALA A 440 -29.27 -13.94 14.82
N ASP A 441 -29.64 -14.64 15.91
CA ASP A 441 -29.16 -14.29 17.25
C ASP A 441 -27.64 -14.47 17.38
N VAL A 442 -26.95 -13.44 17.87
CA VAL A 442 -25.51 -13.47 18.19
C VAL A 442 -25.36 -13.23 19.69
N PRO A 443 -24.79 -14.19 20.45
CA PRO A 443 -24.57 -14.01 21.89
C PRO A 443 -23.65 -12.81 22.20
N SER A 444 -23.86 -12.18 23.35
CA SER A 444 -23.02 -11.08 23.84
C SER A 444 -21.54 -11.45 23.99
N THR A 445 -21.24 -12.73 24.11
CA THR A 445 -19.89 -13.31 24.03
C THR A 445 -19.77 -14.21 22.79
N PHE A 446 -19.36 -13.64 21.65
CA PHE A 446 -19.16 -14.36 20.38
C PHE A 446 -17.83 -15.15 20.31
N VAL A 447 -16.98 -15.11 21.34
CA VAL A 447 -15.85 -16.04 21.53
C VAL A 447 -15.97 -16.70 22.90
N ALA A 448 -16.80 -17.74 22.98
CA ALA A 448 -16.66 -18.73 24.05
C ALA A 448 -15.40 -19.57 23.78
N ALA A 449 -14.67 -19.94 24.85
CA ALA A 449 -13.62 -20.95 24.73
C ALA A 449 -14.23 -22.31 24.29
N PRO A 450 -13.44 -23.27 23.78
CA PRO A 450 -13.96 -24.49 23.16
C PRO A 450 -14.76 -25.44 24.08
N ASP A 451 -14.78 -25.18 25.39
CA ASP A 451 -15.39 -26.03 26.39
C ASP A 451 -16.81 -25.55 26.72
N GLU A 452 -17.77 -26.48 26.63
CA GLU A 452 -19.20 -26.33 26.95
C GLU A 452 -20.07 -25.54 25.95
N ALA A 453 -20.24 -26.09 24.74
CA ALA A 453 -21.45 -25.88 23.94
C ALA A 453 -22.17 -27.22 23.68
N SER A 454 -23.19 -27.49 24.50
CA SER A 454 -24.10 -28.63 24.32
C SER A 454 -24.99 -28.45 23.09
N GLY A 455 -25.14 -29.52 22.30
CA GLY A 455 -26.36 -29.80 21.52
C GLY A 455 -26.79 -28.83 20.41
N SER A 456 -26.43 -29.18 19.17
CA SER A 456 -27.30 -29.05 17.96
C SER A 456 -27.64 -27.68 17.36
N ALA A 457 -27.33 -26.55 17.98
CA ALA A 457 -27.44 -25.24 17.32
C ALA A 457 -26.12 -24.86 16.62
N ALA A 458 -26.14 -24.63 15.31
CA ALA A 458 -24.99 -24.08 14.61
C ALA A 458 -24.74 -22.64 15.10
N GLN A 459 -23.52 -22.33 15.53
CA GLN A 459 -23.18 -20.99 16.01
C GLN A 459 -23.28 -19.99 14.86
N THR A 460 -24.10 -18.94 15.03
CA THR A 460 -24.29 -17.84 14.06
C THR A 460 -22.97 -17.21 13.62
N ILE A 461 -21.99 -17.15 14.53
CA ILE A 461 -20.60 -16.79 14.28
C ILE A 461 -19.74 -17.97 14.73
N SER A 462 -19.04 -18.61 13.80
CA SER A 462 -18.29 -19.86 14.04
C SER A 462 -16.77 -19.66 14.22
N TRP A 463 -16.25 -18.53 13.74
CA TRP A 463 -14.90 -18.01 13.97
C TRP A 463 -14.95 -16.49 13.83
N TYR A 464 -14.13 -15.79 14.62
CA TYR A 464 -14.14 -14.33 14.71
C TYR A 464 -12.75 -13.80 15.03
N TYR A 465 -12.31 -12.78 14.28
CA TYR A 465 -11.02 -12.13 14.46
C TYR A 465 -11.17 -10.59 14.39
N PRO A 466 -11.07 -9.88 15.53
CA PRO A 466 -11.07 -8.43 15.57
C PRO A 466 -9.65 -7.88 15.45
N HIS A 467 -9.47 -6.83 14.65
CA HIS A 467 -8.23 -6.09 14.57
C HIS A 467 -8.48 -4.58 14.43
N TRP A 468 -7.43 -3.79 14.63
CA TRP A 468 -7.45 -2.38 14.27
C TRP A 468 -6.05 -1.90 13.89
N PHE A 469 -5.99 -0.93 13.00
CA PHE A 469 -4.75 -0.30 12.57
C PHE A 469 -4.86 1.24 12.68
N HIS A 470 -3.73 1.92 12.83
CA HIS A 470 -3.58 3.25 12.25
C HIS A 470 -3.28 3.05 10.76
N SER A 471 -4.32 2.86 9.95
CA SER A 471 -4.18 2.36 8.56
C SER A 471 -3.44 3.35 7.67
N TYR A 472 -3.90 4.59 7.66
CA TYR A 472 -3.45 5.68 6.78
C TYR A 472 -3.75 7.04 7.44
N PRO A 473 -3.10 8.12 7.00
CA PRO A 473 -3.41 9.47 7.45
C PRO A 473 -4.84 9.93 7.12
N ILE A 474 -5.29 11.00 7.77
CA ILE A 474 -6.42 11.79 7.28
C ILE A 474 -5.83 12.81 6.29
N GLU A 475 -5.92 12.49 5.00
CA GLU A 475 -5.22 13.18 3.92
C GLU A 475 -5.93 14.47 3.50
N LEU A 476 -5.85 15.47 4.37
CA LEU A 476 -6.41 16.81 4.14
C LEU A 476 -5.68 17.57 3.02
N PRO A 477 -6.32 18.55 2.37
CA PRO A 477 -5.69 19.34 1.31
C PRO A 477 -4.44 20.08 1.81
N ARG A 478 -3.34 19.96 1.06
CA ARG A 478 -2.01 20.47 1.44
C ARG A 478 -1.13 20.72 0.22
N VAL A 479 -0.16 21.62 0.39
CA VAL A 479 0.83 22.03 -0.64
C VAL A 479 2.28 21.71 -0.25
N THR A 480 2.54 21.33 0.99
CA THR A 480 3.85 20.92 1.50
C THR A 480 3.79 19.50 2.01
N PHE A 481 4.88 18.75 1.86
CA PHE A 481 5.04 17.35 2.25
C PHE A 481 6.40 17.15 2.90
N GLN A 482 6.48 16.15 3.78
CA GLN A 482 7.72 15.85 4.50
C GLN A 482 8.79 15.34 3.53
N ASP A 483 9.94 16.02 3.49
CA ASP A 483 11.08 15.63 2.68
C ASP A 483 11.79 14.38 3.25
N PRO A 484 12.38 13.52 2.39
CA PRO A 484 12.98 12.27 2.81
C PRO A 484 14.30 12.41 3.58
N ILE A 485 14.92 13.60 3.63
CA ILE A 485 16.23 13.84 4.26
C ILE A 485 16.05 14.73 5.50
N VAL A 486 15.90 14.11 6.67
CA VAL A 486 15.67 14.82 7.94
C VAL A 486 16.98 15.14 8.69
N GLY A 487 18.11 14.57 8.26
CA GLY A 487 19.46 14.90 8.72
C GLY A 487 20.52 14.40 7.73
N ARG A 488 21.79 14.79 7.92
CA ARG A 488 22.89 14.31 7.04
C ARG A 488 23.11 12.81 7.29
N GLY A 489 22.70 11.97 6.35
CA GLY A 489 22.71 10.50 6.49
C GLY A 489 21.55 9.93 7.31
N LEU A 490 20.56 10.75 7.67
CA LEU A 490 19.32 10.32 8.34
C LEU A 490 18.14 10.58 7.41
N TYR A 491 17.49 9.48 7.01
CA TYR A 491 16.40 9.48 6.04
C TYR A 491 15.07 9.08 6.72
N TYR A 492 13.95 9.56 6.20
CA TYR A 492 12.60 9.26 6.70
C TYR A 492 11.65 9.00 5.52
N THR A 493 11.02 7.82 5.46
CA THR A 493 10.20 7.44 4.30
C THR A 493 8.72 7.73 4.49
N SER A 494 8.20 7.65 5.71
CA SER A 494 6.75 7.70 6.00
C SER A 494 6.13 9.10 5.80
N GLY A 495 6.93 10.09 5.38
CA GLY A 495 6.43 11.36 4.84
C GLY A 495 5.56 11.17 3.59
N MET A 496 5.83 10.13 2.81
CA MET A 496 5.05 9.73 1.64
C MET A 496 3.57 9.45 1.95
N GLU A 497 3.26 8.95 3.14
CA GLU A 497 1.88 8.64 3.54
C GLU A 497 0.97 9.87 3.59
N SER A 498 1.55 11.07 3.71
CA SER A 498 0.78 12.31 3.65
C SER A 498 0.48 12.81 2.23
N PHE A 499 0.96 12.11 1.21
CA PHE A 499 0.82 12.42 -0.21
C PHE A 499 -0.01 11.37 -0.94
N ILE A 500 0.35 10.09 -0.76
CA ILE A 500 -0.39 8.90 -1.20
C ILE A 500 -0.04 7.75 -0.23
N SER A 501 -1.00 7.18 0.48
CA SER A 501 -0.75 6.14 1.49
C SER A 501 -1.05 4.73 1.00
N THR A 502 -0.14 4.18 0.17
CA THR A 502 -0.23 2.80 -0.36
C THR A 502 1.04 2.00 -0.10
N MET A 503 0.96 0.69 -0.31
CA MET A 503 2.14 -0.19 -0.36
C MET A 503 3.16 0.28 -1.40
N GLU A 504 2.69 0.58 -2.62
CA GLU A 504 3.53 0.97 -3.76
C GLU A 504 4.26 2.29 -3.49
N THR A 505 3.55 3.34 -3.05
CA THR A 505 4.17 4.65 -2.84
C THR A 505 5.17 4.64 -1.69
N ASN A 506 4.89 3.89 -0.63
CA ASN A 506 5.89 3.65 0.42
C ASN A 506 7.11 2.90 -0.12
N ALA A 507 6.92 1.89 -0.98
CA ALA A 507 8.02 1.21 -1.65
C ALA A 507 8.81 2.15 -2.59
N LEU A 508 8.15 3.07 -3.33
CA LEU A 508 8.78 4.12 -4.12
C LEU A 508 9.65 5.03 -3.25
N MET A 509 9.17 5.43 -2.07
CA MET A 509 9.99 6.24 -1.17
C MET A 509 11.21 5.47 -0.64
N GLY A 510 11.07 4.16 -0.39
CA GLY A 510 12.19 3.27 -0.09
C GLY A 510 13.23 3.23 -1.21
N MET A 511 12.78 3.01 -2.46
CA MET A 511 13.62 3.02 -3.67
C MET A 511 14.30 4.38 -3.89
N ASN A 512 13.59 5.48 -3.66
CA ASN A 512 14.12 6.85 -3.74
C ASN A 512 15.24 7.08 -2.71
N VAL A 513 15.02 6.72 -1.44
CA VAL A 513 16.03 6.85 -0.38
C VAL A 513 17.25 5.95 -0.66
N ALA A 514 17.05 4.74 -1.18
CA ALA A 514 18.13 3.87 -1.63
C ALA A 514 18.98 4.52 -2.74
N ARG A 515 18.35 5.12 -3.76
CA ARG A 515 19.05 5.82 -4.85
C ARG A 515 19.83 7.03 -4.35
N LEU A 516 19.24 7.83 -3.45
CA LEU A 516 19.91 8.98 -2.82
C LEU A 516 21.15 8.57 -2.01
N MET A 517 21.11 7.43 -1.32
CA MET A 517 22.26 6.88 -0.60
C MET A 517 23.34 6.35 -1.56
N ALA A 518 22.97 5.57 -2.58
CA ALA A 518 23.93 5.08 -3.58
C ALA A 518 24.65 6.24 -4.30
N ASP A 519 23.92 7.26 -4.75
CA ASP A 519 24.50 8.48 -5.32
C ASP A 519 25.50 9.14 -4.35
N GLN A 520 25.13 9.28 -3.08
CA GLN A 520 25.99 9.85 -2.05
C GLN A 520 27.26 9.00 -1.82
N PHE A 521 27.17 7.67 -1.91
CA PHE A 521 28.30 6.76 -1.66
C PHE A 521 29.28 6.73 -2.83
N ALA A 522 28.77 6.80 -4.07
CA ALA A 522 29.55 6.97 -5.29
C ALA A 522 30.13 8.40 -5.46
N GLY A 523 29.74 9.35 -4.61
CA GLY A 523 30.13 10.76 -4.74
C GLY A 523 29.44 11.50 -5.89
N MET A 524 28.34 10.93 -6.42
CA MET A 524 27.56 11.52 -7.50
C MET A 524 26.63 12.62 -6.97
N SER A 525 26.60 13.75 -7.66
CA SER A 525 25.61 14.80 -7.45
C SER A 525 24.66 14.81 -8.65
N ARG A 526 23.51 14.15 -8.53
CA ARG A 526 22.38 14.34 -9.46
C ARG A 526 21.78 15.72 -9.23
N GLY A 527 22.42 16.74 -9.81
CA GLY A 527 21.91 18.10 -9.81
C GLY A 527 20.55 18.16 -10.51
N GLY A 528 19.62 18.96 -9.99
CA GLY A 528 18.35 19.20 -10.67
C GLY A 528 18.62 19.87 -12.02
N TRP A 529 18.45 19.14 -13.11
CA TRP A 529 18.82 19.57 -14.46
C TRP A 529 17.91 20.71 -14.96
N LEU A 530 18.28 21.95 -14.60
CA LEU A 530 17.84 23.13 -15.31
C LEU A 530 18.65 23.28 -16.61
N ARG A 531 18.22 22.54 -17.64
CA ARG A 531 18.34 22.98 -19.03
C ARG A 531 16.97 22.87 -19.67
N ALA A 532 16.39 24.03 -19.95
CA ALA A 532 15.33 24.10 -20.95
C ALA A 532 15.93 23.69 -22.29
N ASP A 533 15.40 22.63 -22.90
CA ASP A 533 15.67 22.32 -24.29
C ASP A 533 14.56 22.96 -25.11
N GLU A 534 14.83 24.17 -25.60
CA GLU A 534 13.95 24.84 -26.55
C GLU A 534 13.99 24.10 -27.89
N GLY A 535 12.85 23.55 -28.29
CA GLY A 535 12.61 23.19 -29.69
C GLY A 535 13.01 21.77 -30.10
N ARG A 536 12.16 20.80 -29.75
CA ARG A 536 11.77 19.70 -30.65
C ARG A 536 10.33 19.31 -30.41
N GLY A 537 9.48 19.50 -31.42
CA GLY A 537 8.06 19.12 -31.34
C GLY A 537 7.91 17.62 -31.11
N ARG A 538 7.15 17.22 -30.09
CA ARG A 538 6.73 15.83 -29.93
C ARG A 538 5.78 15.47 -31.08
N VAL A 539 6.27 14.68 -32.03
CA VAL A 539 5.40 13.87 -32.88
C VAL A 539 4.70 12.87 -31.96
N LEU A 540 3.39 13.07 -31.77
CA LEU A 540 2.52 12.05 -31.19
C LEU A 540 2.53 10.87 -32.16
N ARG A 541 2.93 9.69 -31.70
CA ARG A 541 2.79 8.47 -32.50
C ARG A 541 1.30 8.13 -32.61
N GLU A 542 0.82 8.02 -33.84
CA GLU A 542 -0.56 7.65 -34.15
C GLU A 542 -0.87 6.21 -33.69
N ASP A 543 0.17 5.37 -33.55
CA ASP A 543 0.18 4.01 -33.00
C ASP A 543 -0.54 3.87 -31.63
N PHE A 544 -0.73 4.96 -30.89
CA PHE A 544 -1.43 4.97 -29.60
C PHE A 544 -2.97 4.96 -29.75
N PHE A 545 -3.52 5.64 -30.76
CA PHE A 545 -4.97 5.79 -30.90
C PHE A 545 -5.66 4.53 -31.43
N GLU A 546 -5.02 3.80 -32.35
CA GLU A 546 -5.54 2.51 -32.83
C GLU A 546 -5.57 1.44 -31.71
N ARG A 547 -4.61 1.46 -30.78
CA ARG A 547 -4.68 0.61 -29.57
C ARG A 547 -5.82 1.03 -28.67
N VAL A 548 -6.01 2.33 -28.44
CA VAL A 548 -7.09 2.85 -27.58
C VAL A 548 -8.48 2.47 -28.09
N GLU A 549 -8.71 2.41 -29.41
CA GLU A 549 -9.99 1.93 -29.95
C GLU A 549 -10.17 0.40 -29.83
N SER A 550 -9.10 -0.39 -29.83
CA SER A 550 -9.17 -1.83 -29.49
C SER A 550 -9.33 -2.09 -27.98
N GLU A 551 -8.73 -1.25 -27.13
CA GLU A 551 -8.81 -1.28 -25.67
C GLU A 551 -10.08 -0.58 -25.12
N MET A 552 -10.98 -0.12 -26.00
CA MET A 552 -12.26 0.49 -25.61
C MET A 552 -13.29 -0.51 -25.05
N GLY A 553 -12.96 -1.80 -24.97
CA GLY A 553 -13.64 -2.79 -24.13
C GLY A 553 -13.42 -2.58 -22.62
N MET A 554 -13.54 -1.34 -22.13
CA MET A 554 -13.33 -1.03 -20.71
C MET A 554 -14.52 -1.50 -19.86
N ASN A 555 -14.33 -2.62 -19.16
CA ASN A 555 -15.17 -3.04 -18.05
C ASN A 555 -15.15 -1.97 -16.94
N MET A 556 -16.27 -1.26 -16.75
CA MET A 556 -16.55 -0.48 -15.53
C MET A 556 -16.98 -1.40 -14.36
N ASN A 557 -16.36 -2.59 -14.28
CA ASN A 557 -16.66 -3.55 -13.23
C ASN A 557 -15.92 -3.14 -11.96
N ILE A 558 -16.66 -2.99 -10.86
CA ILE A 558 -16.09 -3.17 -9.52
C ILE A 558 -15.81 -4.67 -9.38
N VAL A 559 -14.72 -5.08 -10.03
CA VAL A 559 -14.12 -6.42 -10.25
C VAL A 559 -15.06 -7.61 -10.40
N GLY A 560 -15.06 -8.14 -11.63
CA GLY A 560 -15.48 -9.48 -12.04
C GLY A 560 -15.20 -9.63 -13.54
N GLN A 561 -14.24 -10.47 -13.93
CA GLN A 561 -13.94 -10.86 -15.33
C GLN A 561 -14.69 -12.20 -15.62
N ASP A 562 -14.79 -12.83 -16.80
CA ASP A 562 -14.04 -12.85 -18.08
C ASP A 562 -15.02 -12.69 -19.29
N GLU A 563 -14.82 -13.09 -20.56
CA GLU A 563 -13.70 -13.70 -21.33
C GLU A 563 -13.81 -13.25 -22.82
N LEU A 564 -12.70 -12.74 -23.40
CA LEU A 564 -12.22 -12.81 -24.82
C LEU A 564 -11.41 -11.57 -25.24
#